data_AF-A0A812TJ04-F1
#
_entry.id   AF-A0A812TJ04-F1
#
_cell.length_a   1.000
_cell.length_b   1.000
_cell.length_c   1.000
_cell.angle_alpha   90.00
_cell.angle_beta   90.00
_cell.angle_gamma   90.00
#
_symmetry.space_group_name_H-M   'P 1'
#
loop_
_entity.id
_entity.type
_entity.pdbx_description
1 polymer ?
#
loop_
_entity_poly.entity_id
_entity_poly.type
_entity_poly.pdbx_seq_one_letter_code
_entity_poly.pdbx_strand_id
1 'polypeptide(L)'
;MAPSIPQVAIKPEKWPQTVYSTPEPSLAKAEADKLLAMRFDPAFYRSAYLQCMGRGLSQKDCIASLSAVDSKITPSGPLSDPAASDAMSSAIACISANGGDVDKCTTHFDALSKLAGYKEEEKKTSVQKASEFCSKAGWKLIAVPALYVGMKFIKIK
;
A
#
# COMPACT_ATOMS: atom_id res chain seq x y z
N MET A 1 21.52 -8.51 8.39
CA MET A 1 22.16 -7.77 7.27
C MET A 1 21.54 -6.39 7.21
N ALA A 2 22.31 -5.32 7.40
CA ALA A 2 21.77 -3.96 7.29
C ALA A 2 21.33 -3.70 5.84
N PRO A 3 20.14 -3.14 5.60
CA PRO A 3 19.68 -2.85 4.24
C PRO A 3 20.60 -1.80 3.63
N SER A 4 21.27 -2.14 2.52
CA SER A 4 22.06 -1.19 1.74
C SER A 4 21.08 -0.25 1.04
N ILE A 5 20.88 0.94 1.59
CA ILE A 5 20.18 2.01 0.90
C ILE A 5 21.01 2.31 -0.36
N PRO A 6 20.52 2.09 -1.58
CA PRO A 6 21.27 2.49 -2.76
C PRO A 6 21.36 4.01 -2.73
N GLN A 7 22.55 4.53 -2.45
CA GLN A 7 22.91 5.96 -2.50
C GLN A 7 22.97 6.45 -3.95
N VAL A 8 21.98 6.13 -4.78
CA VAL A 8 21.88 6.75 -6.10
C VAL A 8 21.28 8.13 -5.88
N ALA A 9 22.10 9.17 -6.03
CA ALA A 9 21.63 10.54 -5.93
C ALA A 9 20.45 10.78 -6.87
N ILE A 10 19.29 11.08 -6.31
CA ILE A 10 18.10 11.43 -7.08
C ILE A 10 18.29 12.88 -7.54
N LYS A 11 18.35 13.08 -8.85
CA LYS A 11 18.44 14.43 -9.43
C LYS A 11 17.20 15.25 -9.06
N PRO A 12 17.32 16.59 -8.87
CA PRO A 12 16.18 17.45 -8.52
C PRO A 12 14.98 17.33 -9.46
N GLU A 13 15.20 17.08 -10.76
CA GLU A 13 14.10 16.91 -11.72
C GLU A 13 13.21 15.70 -11.42
N LYS A 14 13.72 14.72 -10.66
CA LYS A 14 13.01 13.49 -10.29
C LYS A 14 12.40 13.54 -8.90
N TRP A 15 12.65 14.58 -8.11
CA TRP A 15 12.13 14.70 -6.74
C TRP A 15 10.60 14.58 -6.65
N PRO A 16 9.81 15.25 -7.53
CA PRO A 16 8.35 15.14 -7.47
C PRO A 16 7.87 13.70 -7.64
N GLN A 17 8.49 12.94 -8.55
CA GLN A 17 8.16 11.53 -8.76
C GLN A 17 8.52 10.68 -7.54
N THR A 18 9.66 10.96 -6.90
CA THR A 18 10.09 10.20 -5.73
C THR A 18 9.25 10.47 -4.48
N VAL A 19 8.58 11.62 -4.37
CA VAL A 19 7.67 11.92 -3.24
C VAL A 19 6.41 11.05 -3.28
N TYR A 20 5.95 10.67 -4.48
CA TYR A 20 4.76 9.84 -4.68
C TYR A 20 5.08 8.37 -4.98
N SER A 21 6.29 7.92 -4.64
CA SER A 21 6.71 6.53 -4.81
C SER A 21 7.59 6.09 -3.64
N THR A 22 7.68 4.79 -3.41
CA THR A 22 8.61 4.22 -2.42
C THR A 22 9.78 3.57 -3.13
N PRO A 23 11.03 3.79 -2.70
CA PRO A 23 12.17 3.07 -3.25
C PRO A 23 11.96 1.56 -3.12
N GLU A 24 12.21 0.82 -4.20
CA GLU A 24 12.17 -0.66 -4.22
C GLU A 24 12.93 -1.36 -3.08
N PRO A 25 14.14 -0.93 -2.67
CA PRO A 25 14.88 -1.58 -1.58
C PRO A 25 14.29 -1.30 -0.18
N SER A 26 13.26 -0.47 -0.06
CA SER A 26 12.63 -0.21 1.23
C SER A 26 11.83 -1.43 1.69
N LEU A 27 12.15 -1.95 2.87
CA LEU A 27 11.38 -3.02 3.53
C LEU A 27 10.04 -2.50 4.08
N ALA A 28 9.95 -1.21 4.39
CA ALA A 28 8.73 -0.54 4.81
C ALA A 28 8.24 0.34 3.66
N LYS A 29 7.33 -0.19 2.84
CA LYS A 29 6.72 0.54 1.73
C LYS A 29 5.44 1.21 2.20
N ALA A 30 5.26 2.47 1.85
CA ALA A 30 3.96 3.14 1.93
C ALA A 30 3.03 2.64 0.81
N GLU A 31 1.72 2.74 1.02
CA GLU A 31 0.72 2.46 -0.01
C GLU A 31 0.73 3.60 -1.04
N ALA A 32 1.48 3.41 -2.14
CA ALA A 32 1.72 4.45 -3.15
C ALA A 32 0.42 5.07 -3.69
N ASP A 33 -0.60 4.23 -3.93
CA ASP A 33 -1.91 4.65 -4.43
C ASP A 33 -2.68 5.55 -3.46
N LYS A 34 -2.35 5.51 -2.16
CA LYS A 34 -2.99 6.33 -1.12
C LYS A 34 -2.17 7.55 -0.71
N LEU A 35 -0.95 7.73 -1.22
CA LEU A 35 -0.12 8.90 -0.91
C LEU A 35 -0.82 10.23 -1.29
N LEU A 36 -1.59 10.22 -2.38
CA LEU A 36 -2.37 11.40 -2.81
C LEU A 36 -3.57 11.72 -1.90
N ALA A 37 -4.01 10.75 -1.09
CA ALA A 37 -5.09 10.93 -0.13
C ALA A 37 -4.60 11.39 1.25
N MET A 38 -3.29 11.49 1.47
CA MET A 38 -2.73 11.95 2.74
C MET A 38 -3.02 13.43 2.95
N ARG A 39 -3.66 13.76 4.07
CA ARG A 39 -4.08 15.12 4.40
C ARG A 39 -3.89 15.41 5.87
N PHE A 40 -3.39 16.61 6.11
CA PHE A 40 -3.27 17.21 7.43
C PHE A 40 -3.41 18.72 7.26
N ASP A 41 -4.43 19.32 7.88
CA ASP A 41 -4.65 20.75 7.83
C ASP A 41 -4.10 21.43 9.10
N PRO A 42 -2.93 22.10 9.04
CA PRO A 42 -2.39 22.81 10.18
C PRO A 42 -3.25 24.02 10.60
N ALA A 43 -4.12 24.51 9.71
CA ALA A 43 -5.00 25.63 9.96
C ALA A 43 -6.40 25.21 10.43
N PHE A 44 -6.67 23.91 10.66
CA PHE A 44 -7.98 23.40 11.05
C PHE A 44 -8.56 24.15 12.28
N TYR A 45 -7.85 24.12 13.41
CA TYR A 45 -8.32 24.77 14.63
C TYR A 45 -8.38 26.29 14.50
N ARG A 46 -7.42 26.89 13.78
CA ARG A 46 -7.38 28.33 13.56
C ARG A 46 -8.58 28.81 12.75
N SER A 47 -8.88 28.11 11.64
CA SER A 47 -9.99 28.45 10.75
C SER A 47 -11.33 28.23 11.45
N ALA A 48 -11.50 27.12 12.16
CA ALA A 48 -12.70 26.85 12.96
C ALA A 48 -12.90 27.90 14.06
N TYR A 49 -11.84 28.29 14.76
CA TYR A 49 -11.89 29.34 15.78
C TYR A 49 -12.26 30.70 15.18
N LEU A 50 -11.67 31.11 14.05
CA LEU A 50 -11.98 32.36 13.39
C LEU A 50 -13.43 32.41 12.88
N GLN A 51 -13.93 31.30 12.32
CA GLN A 51 -15.33 31.21 11.90
C GLN A 51 -16.30 31.34 13.08
N CYS A 52 -15.95 30.74 14.20
CA CYS A 52 -16.74 30.80 15.41
C CYS A 52 -16.72 32.19 16.07
N MET A 53 -15.56 32.85 16.14
CA MET A 53 -15.48 34.25 16.55
C MET A 53 -16.25 35.18 15.60
N GLY A 54 -16.20 34.93 14.29
CA GLY A 54 -16.96 35.68 13.28
C GLY A 54 -18.48 35.50 13.38
N ARG A 55 -18.94 34.44 14.06
CA ARG A 55 -20.36 34.23 14.42
C ARG A 55 -20.77 34.98 15.70
N GLY A 56 -19.84 35.64 16.38
CA GLY A 56 -20.11 36.43 17.59
C GLY A 56 -20.16 35.62 18.89
N LEU A 57 -19.64 34.38 18.90
CA LEU A 57 -19.55 33.57 20.11
C LEU A 57 -18.46 34.09 21.05
N SER A 58 -18.63 33.88 22.36
CA SER A 58 -17.58 34.16 23.34
C SER A 58 -16.45 33.14 23.19
N GLN A 59 -15.22 33.51 23.56
CA GLN A 59 -14.06 32.62 23.43
C GLN A 59 -14.26 31.25 24.12
N LYS A 60 -14.95 31.23 25.27
CA LYS A 60 -15.21 30.00 26.03
C LYS A 60 -16.19 29.08 25.29
N ASP A 61 -17.28 29.64 24.80
CA ASP A 61 -18.27 28.89 24.01
C ASP A 61 -17.67 28.43 22.69
N CYS A 62 -16.75 29.23 22.15
CA CYS A 62 -16.07 28.93 20.92
C CYS A 62 -15.20 27.69 21.02
N ILE A 63 -14.34 27.63 22.04
CA ILE A 63 -13.49 26.46 22.30
C ILE A 63 -14.35 25.22 22.59
N ALA A 64 -15.45 25.37 23.32
CA ALA A 64 -16.37 24.27 23.59
C ALA A 64 -17.09 23.75 22.33
N SER A 65 -17.30 24.61 21.32
CA SER A 65 -17.94 24.25 20.06
C SER A 65 -17.00 23.64 19.01
N LEU A 66 -15.69 23.70 19.22
CA LEU A 66 -14.72 23.13 18.29
C LEU A 66 -14.82 21.61 18.31
N SER A 67 -14.89 21.00 17.13
CA SER A 67 -14.75 19.55 16.98
C SER A 67 -13.39 19.11 17.51
N ALA A 68 -13.39 18.02 18.29
CA ALA A 68 -12.19 17.49 18.94
C ALA A 68 -11.11 17.01 17.96
N VAL A 69 -11.49 16.63 16.72
CA VAL A 69 -10.58 16.09 15.71
C VAL A 69 -11.02 16.55 14.32
N ASP A 70 -10.05 16.77 13.42
CA ASP A 70 -10.32 16.99 12.00
C ASP A 70 -10.88 15.71 11.35
N SER A 71 -11.93 15.88 10.56
CA SER A 71 -12.56 14.79 9.80
C SER A 71 -11.85 14.52 8.47
N LYS A 72 -11.02 15.46 7.98
CA LYS A 72 -10.31 15.37 6.70
C LYS A 72 -8.87 14.90 6.85
N ILE A 73 -8.67 13.88 7.69
CA ILE A 73 -7.38 13.24 7.90
C ILE A 73 -7.14 12.10 6.91
N THR A 74 -5.89 11.66 6.81
CA THR A 74 -5.52 10.46 6.04
C THR A 74 -6.41 9.28 6.44
N PRO A 75 -7.00 8.55 5.47
CA PRO A 75 -7.87 7.41 5.78
C PRO A 75 -7.11 6.33 6.53
N SER A 76 -7.79 5.68 7.47
CA SER A 76 -7.21 4.62 8.28
C SER A 76 -6.75 3.44 7.43
N GLY A 77 -5.64 2.82 7.84
CA GLY A 77 -5.06 1.67 7.14
C GLY A 77 -5.91 0.40 7.25
N PRO A 78 -5.56 -0.67 6.52
CA PRO A 78 -6.30 -1.94 6.50
C PRO A 78 -6.37 -2.64 7.88
N LEU A 79 -5.47 -2.29 8.79
CA LEU A 79 -5.42 -2.82 10.16
C LEU A 79 -6.19 -1.96 11.18
N SER A 80 -6.98 -1.00 10.72
CA SER A 80 -7.84 -0.19 11.60
C SER A 80 -9.17 -0.86 11.96
N ASP A 81 -9.45 -2.02 11.36
CA ASP A 81 -10.60 -2.85 11.72
C ASP A 81 -10.42 -3.38 13.16
N PRO A 82 -11.47 -3.40 14.00
CA PRO A 82 -11.41 -3.96 15.36
C PRO A 82 -10.83 -5.38 15.44
N ALA A 83 -11.03 -6.23 14.42
CA ALA A 83 -10.42 -7.56 14.40
C ALA A 83 -8.89 -7.51 14.25
N ALA A 84 -8.37 -6.50 13.55
CA ALA A 84 -6.94 -6.26 13.40
C ALA A 84 -6.34 -5.55 14.61
N SER A 85 -7.10 -4.74 15.34
CA SER A 85 -6.63 -4.11 16.58
C SER A 85 -6.37 -5.13 17.68
N ASP A 86 -7.21 -6.16 17.81
CA ASP A 86 -7.00 -7.22 18.80
C ASP A 86 -5.75 -8.07 18.46
N ALA A 87 -5.57 -8.38 17.18
CA ALA A 87 -4.37 -9.05 16.69
C ALA A 87 -3.11 -8.20 16.95
N MET A 88 -3.18 -6.87 16.76
CA MET A 88 -2.07 -5.95 17.06
C MET A 88 -1.76 -5.93 18.55
N SER A 89 -2.77 -5.81 19.41
CA SER A 89 -2.58 -5.83 20.86
C SER A 89 -1.95 -7.14 21.33
N SER A 90 -2.32 -8.28 20.73
CA SER A 90 -1.71 -9.58 21.03
C SER A 90 -0.23 -9.64 20.63
N ALA A 91 0.12 -9.07 19.48
CA ALA A 91 1.51 -8.98 19.04
C ALA A 91 2.34 -8.08 19.96
N ILE A 92 1.80 -6.91 20.33
CA ILE A 92 2.44 -5.97 21.28
C ILE A 92 2.65 -6.65 22.63
N ALA A 93 1.66 -7.39 23.13
CA ALA A 93 1.78 -8.15 24.38
C ALA A 93 2.90 -9.18 24.30
N CYS A 94 3.00 -9.94 23.20
CA CYS A 94 4.08 -10.90 22.98
C CYS A 94 5.47 -10.24 22.95
N ILE A 95 5.63 -9.10 22.27
CA ILE A 95 6.90 -8.37 22.23
C ILE A 95 7.28 -7.87 23.61
N SER A 96 6.31 -7.33 24.35
CA SER A 96 6.52 -6.80 25.70
C SER A 96 6.91 -7.90 26.70
N ALA A 97 6.30 -9.08 26.59
CA ALA A 97 6.61 -10.24 27.42
C ALA A 97 7.99 -10.85 27.11
N ASN A 98 8.44 -10.77 25.85
CA ASN A 98 9.71 -11.34 25.40
C ASN A 98 10.86 -10.31 25.37
N GLY A 99 10.71 -9.16 26.02
CA GLY A 99 11.78 -8.16 26.14
C GLY A 99 12.21 -7.55 24.80
N GLY A 100 11.32 -7.49 23.81
CA GLY A 100 11.60 -6.97 22.47
C GLY A 100 12.05 -8.01 21.45
N ASP A 101 12.09 -9.30 21.82
CA ASP A 101 12.56 -10.37 20.93
C ASP A 101 11.46 -10.78 19.93
N VAL A 102 11.55 -10.23 18.71
CA VAL A 102 10.54 -10.34 17.63
C VAL A 102 10.43 -11.77 17.10
N ASP A 103 11.52 -12.53 17.11
CA ASP A 103 11.60 -13.88 16.54
C ASP A 103 10.67 -14.88 17.27
N LYS A 104 10.41 -14.63 18.56
CA LYS A 104 9.50 -15.45 19.39
C LYS A 104 8.01 -15.13 19.15
N CYS A 105 7.73 -14.03 18.44
CA CYS A 105 6.37 -13.54 18.18
C CYS A 105 5.97 -13.61 16.70
N THR A 106 6.76 -14.32 15.88
CA THR A 106 6.57 -14.49 14.42
C THR A 106 5.17 -14.94 14.04
N THR A 107 4.53 -15.80 14.85
CA THR A 107 3.14 -16.24 14.63
C THR A 107 2.12 -15.11 14.67
N HIS A 108 2.30 -14.11 15.54
CA HIS A 108 1.44 -12.93 15.62
C HIS A 108 1.68 -11.98 14.45
N PHE A 109 2.93 -11.87 13.98
CA PHE A 109 3.28 -11.07 12.81
C PHE A 109 2.77 -11.68 11.50
N ASP A 110 2.77 -13.01 11.36
CA ASP A 110 2.21 -13.72 10.20
C ASP A 110 0.67 -13.62 10.15
N ALA A 111 0.01 -13.60 11.31
CA ALA A 111 -1.42 -13.35 11.38
C ALA A 111 -1.76 -11.91 10.97
N LEU A 112 -0.96 -10.94 11.45
CA LEU A 112 -1.10 -9.52 11.10
C LEU A 112 -0.82 -9.25 9.62
N SER A 113 0.19 -9.90 9.03
CA SER A 113 0.49 -9.72 7.60
C SER A 113 -0.66 -10.21 6.72
N LYS A 114 -1.27 -11.35 7.05
CA LYS A 114 -2.46 -11.87 6.36
C LYS A 114 -3.67 -10.93 6.49
N LEU A 115 -3.91 -10.40 7.69
CA LEU A 115 -4.99 -9.44 7.96
C LEU A 115 -4.77 -8.10 7.25
N ALA A 116 -3.52 -7.68 7.09
CA ALA A 116 -3.15 -6.48 6.34
C ALA A 116 -3.34 -6.63 4.82
N GLY A 117 -3.74 -7.80 4.33
CA GLY A 117 -3.82 -8.09 2.89
C GLY A 117 -2.45 -8.28 2.24
N TYR A 118 -1.41 -8.55 3.03
CA TYR A 118 -0.07 -8.85 2.52
C TYR A 118 -0.13 -10.18 1.76
N LYS A 119 -0.31 -10.10 0.44
CA LYS A 119 0.01 -11.21 -0.44
C LYS A 119 1.53 -11.28 -0.45
N GLU A 120 2.10 -12.38 0.06
CA GLU A 120 3.51 -12.69 -0.20
C GLU A 120 3.73 -12.45 -1.69
N GLU A 121 4.70 -11.60 -2.04
CA GLU A 121 5.13 -11.49 -3.43
C GLU A 121 5.49 -12.92 -3.85
N GLU A 122 4.63 -13.55 -4.65
CA GLU A 122 4.95 -14.81 -5.32
C GLU A 122 6.26 -14.52 -6.05
N LYS A 123 7.38 -14.96 -5.48
CA LYS A 123 8.59 -15.21 -6.26
C LYS A 123 8.12 -16.17 -7.33
N LYS A 124 7.80 -15.65 -8.53
CA LYS A 124 7.39 -16.43 -9.70
C LYS A 124 8.38 -17.58 -9.83
N THR A 125 8.01 -18.74 -9.31
CA THR A 125 8.81 -19.93 -9.42
C THR A 125 8.81 -20.28 -10.90
N SER A 126 9.91 -20.87 -11.37
CA SER A 126 10.18 -21.14 -12.79
C SER A 126 9.03 -21.84 -13.54
N VAL A 127 8.12 -22.49 -12.79
CA VAL A 127 6.90 -23.17 -13.26
C VAL A 127 5.82 -22.18 -13.75
N GLN A 128 5.61 -21.04 -13.09
CA GLN A 128 4.65 -20.01 -13.56
C GLN A 128 5.17 -19.25 -14.81
N LYS A 129 6.49 -19.06 -14.93
CA LYS A 129 7.08 -18.51 -16.17
C LYS A 129 6.94 -19.50 -17.34
N ALA A 130 7.03 -20.80 -17.07
CA ALA A 130 6.81 -21.84 -18.09
C ALA A 130 5.33 -21.95 -18.51
N SER A 131 4.38 -21.83 -17.58
CA SER A 131 2.95 -21.84 -17.93
C SER A 131 2.52 -20.59 -18.71
N GLU A 132 3.08 -19.42 -18.40
CA GLU A 132 2.89 -18.19 -19.20
C GLU A 132 3.54 -18.31 -20.60
N PHE A 133 4.71 -18.95 -20.72
CA PHE A 133 5.32 -19.22 -22.03
C PHE A 133 4.52 -20.25 -22.85
N CYS A 134 4.06 -21.35 -22.24
CA CYS A 134 3.25 -22.36 -22.94
C CYS A 134 1.87 -21.83 -23.35
N SER A 135 1.24 -20.97 -22.54
CA SER A 135 -0.05 -20.37 -22.88
C SER A 135 0.07 -19.35 -24.02
N LYS A 136 1.13 -18.52 -24.01
CA LYS A 136 1.37 -17.49 -25.03
C LYS A 136 1.99 -18.06 -26.31
N ALA A 137 2.79 -19.12 -26.21
CA ALA A 137 3.34 -19.85 -27.35
C ALA A 137 2.32 -20.82 -27.96
N GLY A 138 1.43 -21.42 -27.16
CA GLY A 138 0.36 -22.30 -27.64
C GLY A 138 -0.56 -21.60 -28.63
N TRP A 139 -0.95 -20.36 -28.34
CA TRP A 139 -1.79 -19.57 -29.27
C TRP A 139 -1.07 -19.22 -30.58
N LYS A 140 0.25 -18.95 -30.52
CA LYS A 140 1.06 -18.67 -31.73
C LYS A 140 1.40 -19.92 -32.53
N LEU A 141 1.55 -21.08 -31.88
CA LEU A 141 1.83 -22.35 -32.55
C LEU A 141 0.58 -23.03 -33.12
N ILE A 142 -0.62 -22.73 -32.63
CA ILE A 142 -1.88 -23.19 -33.24
C ILE A 142 -2.23 -22.37 -34.49
N ALA A 143 -1.83 -21.10 -34.53
CA ALA A 143 -2.07 -20.22 -35.67
C ALA A 143 -1.32 -20.67 -36.94
N VAL A 144 -0.13 -21.29 -36.81
CA VAL A 144 0.68 -21.72 -37.95
C VAL A 144 0.07 -22.89 -38.73
N PRO A 145 -0.39 -23.99 -38.10
CA PRO A 145 -1.15 -25.04 -38.77
C PRO A 145 -2.49 -24.55 -39.33
N ALA A 146 -3.19 -23.65 -38.63
CA ALA A 146 -4.47 -23.12 -39.09
C ALA A 146 -4.32 -22.26 -40.36
N LEU A 147 -3.27 -21.44 -40.46
CA LEU A 147 -2.93 -20.69 -41.67
C LEU A 147 -2.49 -21.62 -42.81
N TYR A 148 -1.71 -22.66 -42.51
CA TYR A 148 -1.25 -23.62 -43.51
C TYR A 148 -2.40 -24.47 -44.10
N VAL A 149 -3.35 -24.88 -43.27
CA VAL A 149 -4.57 -25.58 -43.72
C VAL A 149 -5.49 -24.62 -44.46
N GLY A 150 -5.68 -23.38 -44.00
CA GLY A 150 -6.48 -22.36 -44.69
C GLY A 150 -5.97 -22.02 -46.10
N MET A 151 -4.64 -21.90 -46.28
CA MET A 151 -4.06 -21.66 -47.60
C MET A 151 -4.12 -22.87 -48.54
N LYS A 152 -4.24 -24.09 -48.02
CA LYS A 152 -4.35 -25.32 -48.84
C LYS A 152 -5.75 -25.52 -49.44
N PHE A 153 -6.79 -24.88 -48.87
CA PHE A 153 -8.18 -25.00 -49.34
C PHE A 153 -8.69 -23.80 -50.14
N ILE A 154 -7.93 -22.70 -50.24
CA ILE A 154 -8.23 -21.62 -51.17
C ILE A 154 -7.64 -22.00 -52.54
N LYS A 155 -8.44 -22.70 -53.35
CA LYS A 155 -8.22 -22.83 -54.79
C LYS A 155 -8.15 -21.43 -55.39
N ILE A 156 -6.94 -20.97 -55.72
CA ILE A 156 -6.77 -19.91 -56.71
C ILE A 156 -7.33 -20.47 -58.02
N LYS A 157 -8.40 -19.84 -58.50
CA LYS A 157 -9.03 -20.10 -59.79
C LYS A 157 -8.37 -19.22 -60.84
#